data_AF-A0A521RRL6-F1
#
_entry.id   AF-A0A521RRL6-F1
#
_cell.length_a   1.000
_cell.length_b   1.000
_cell.length_c   1.000
_cell.angle_alpha   90.00
_cell.angle_beta   90.00
_cell.angle_gamma   90.00
#
_symmetry.space_group_name_H-M   'P 1'
#
loop_
_entity.id
_entity.type
_entity.pdbx_description
1 polymer ?
#
loop_
_entity_poly.entity_id
_entity_poly.type
_entity_poly.pdbx_seq_one_letter_code
_entity_poly.pdbx_strand_id
1 'polypeptide(L)' 'MEATIEPLVRDFLAWLAKEPRLHAEVIENWRTSCPRLPVWEECTDQKFVARKGPVVEVTPRGHAFLAGARL' A
#
# COMPACT_ATOMS: atom_id res chain seq x y z
N MET A 1 3.71 -12.25 5.37
CA MET A 1 4.13 -11.52 4.17
C MET A 1 5.06 -12.43 3.39
N GLU A 2 4.69 -12.75 2.15
CA GLU A 2 5.56 -13.51 1.25
C GLU A 2 6.75 -12.63 0.86
N ALA A 3 7.99 -13.14 0.93
CA ALA A 3 9.18 -12.34 0.68
C ALA A 3 9.19 -11.68 -0.71
N THR A 4 8.50 -12.30 -1.68
CA THR A 4 8.39 -11.82 -3.06
C THR A 4 7.56 -10.53 -3.20
N ILE A 5 6.64 -10.24 -2.27
CA ILE A 5 5.75 -9.07 -2.36
C ILE A 5 6.18 -7.88 -1.50
N GLU A 6 7.03 -8.11 -0.49
CA GLU A 6 7.49 -7.06 0.42
C GLU A 6 8.05 -5.82 -0.31
N PRO A 7 8.91 -5.95 -1.34
CA PRO A 7 9.40 -4.78 -2.09
C PRO A 7 8.26 -3.97 -2.72
N LEU A 8 7.27 -4.63 -3.31
CA LEU A 8 6.11 -3.97 -3.92
C LEU A 8 5.21 -3.29 -2.88
N VAL A 9 5.05 -3.91 -1.71
CA VAL A 9 4.35 -3.28 -0.56
C VAL A 9 5.08 -2.01 -0.12
N ARG A 10 6.42 -2.03 -0.05
CA ARG A 10 7.21 -0.85 0.31
C ARG A 10 7.09 0.26 -0.73
N ASP A 11 7.19 -0.07 -2.01
CA ASP A 11 7.03 0.90 -3.10
C ASP A 11 5.62 1.52 -3.09
N PHE A 12 4.60 0.72 -2.83
CA PHE A 12 3.22 1.17 -2.71
C PHE A 12 3.02 2.15 -1.55
N LEU A 13 3.52 1.79 -0.37
CA LEU A 13 3.45 2.64 0.82
C LEU A 13 4.28 3.92 0.64
N ALA A 14 5.45 3.85 0.01
CA ALA A 14 6.27 5.02 -0.29
C ALA A 14 5.57 5.97 -1.27
N TRP A 15 4.87 5.43 -2.27
CA TRP A 15 4.04 6.21 -3.17
C TRP A 15 2.90 6.89 -2.42
N LEU A 16 2.07 6.14 -1.67
CA LEU A 16 0.96 6.68 -0.88
C LEU A 16 1.40 7.64 0.24
N ALA A 17 2.58 7.48 0.82
CA ALA A 17 3.07 8.34 1.90
C ALA A 17 3.36 9.77 1.44
N LYS A 18 3.51 10.01 0.13
CA LYS A 18 3.72 11.36 -0.42
C LYS A 18 2.51 12.26 -0.22
N GLU A 19 1.30 11.71 -0.38
CA GLU A 19 0.02 12.42 -0.21
C GLU A 19 -1.14 11.42 -0.17
N PRO A 20 -2.25 11.74 0.55
CA PRO A 20 -3.49 10.98 0.45
C PRO A 20 -4.01 10.92 -0.99
N ARG A 21 -4.46 9.76 -1.44
CA ARG A 21 -4.92 9.55 -2.83
C ARG A 21 -6.30 8.95 -2.92
N LEU A 22 -6.94 9.10 -4.06
CA LEU A 22 -8.24 8.46 -4.31
C LEU A 22 -8.09 6.96 -4.46
N HIS A 23 -9.03 6.19 -3.92
CA HIS A 23 -9.08 4.74 -4.10
C HIS A 23 -9.13 4.36 -5.58
N ALA A 24 -9.81 5.14 -6.42
CA ALA A 24 -9.84 4.91 -7.87
C ALA A 24 -8.44 5.02 -8.49
N GLU A 25 -7.67 6.04 -8.11
CA GLU A 25 -6.29 6.24 -8.57
C GLU A 25 -5.36 5.14 -8.04
N VAL A 26 -5.55 4.71 -6.79
CA VAL A 26 -4.84 3.57 -6.20
C VAL A 26 -5.07 2.31 -7.04
N ILE A 27 -6.32 1.98 -7.33
CA ILE A 27 -6.64 0.80 -8.13
C ILE A 27 -6.14 0.97 -9.56
N GLU A 28 -6.22 2.13 -10.18
CA GLU A 28 -5.72 2.35 -11.54
C GLU A 28 -4.20 2.15 -11.66
N ASN A 29 -3.42 2.71 -10.74
CA ASN A 29 -1.96 2.68 -10.81
C ASN A 29 -1.34 1.37 -10.30
N TRP A 30 -2.02 0.68 -9.37
CA TRP A 30 -1.50 -0.52 -8.71
C TRP A 30 -2.23 -1.80 -9.07
N ARG A 31 -3.17 -1.74 -10.01
CA ARG A 31 -3.80 -2.93 -10.57
C ARG A 31 -2.82 -3.70 -11.44
N THR A 32 -2.47 -4.88 -10.95
CA THR A 32 -1.81 -5.91 -11.75
C THR A 32 -2.85 -6.72 -12.52
N SER A 33 -2.47 -7.27 -13.68
CA SER A 33 -3.33 -8.18 -14.47
C SER A 33 -3.65 -9.51 -13.76
N CYS A 34 -2.96 -9.81 -12.65
CA CYS A 34 -3.30 -10.94 -11.79
C CYS A 34 -4.60 -10.62 -11.01
N PRO A 35 -5.59 -11.53 -10.96
CA PRO A 35 -6.87 -11.28 -10.27
C PRO A 35 -6.74 -11.12 -8.75
N ARG A 36 -5.59 -11.52 -8.20
CA ARG A 36 -5.15 -11.18 -6.84
C ARG A 36 -4.24 -9.98 -7.02
N LEU A 37 -4.66 -8.81 -6.57
CA LEU A 37 -3.95 -7.54 -6.68
C LEU A 37 -3.18 -7.38 -5.36
N PRO A 38 -2.17 -8.25 -5.12
CA PRO A 38 -1.88 -8.74 -3.78
C PRO A 38 -1.24 -7.65 -2.92
N VAL A 39 -0.74 -6.58 -3.53
CA VAL A 39 -0.19 -5.42 -2.82
C VAL A 39 -1.29 -4.65 -2.11
N TRP A 40 -2.42 -4.38 -2.77
CA TRP A 40 -3.55 -3.67 -2.15
C TRP A 40 -4.17 -4.52 -1.03
N GLU A 41 -4.43 -5.80 -1.31
CA GLU A 41 -5.00 -6.72 -0.33
C GLU A 41 -4.06 -6.90 0.87
N GLU A 42 -2.76 -7.17 0.65
CA GLU A 42 -1.78 -7.30 1.73
C GLU A 42 -1.69 -6.01 2.55
N CYS A 43 -1.66 -4.83 1.93
CA CYS A 43 -1.61 -3.57 2.67
C CYS A 43 -2.86 -3.32 3.52
N THR A 44 -4.02 -3.73 3.01
CA THR A 44 -5.30 -3.61 3.73
C THR A 44 -5.36 -4.61 4.88
N ASP A 45 -4.99 -5.86 4.64
CA ASP A 45 -4.98 -6.96 5.63
C ASP A 45 -3.98 -6.69 6.76
N GLN A 46 -2.79 -6.16 6.40
CA GLN A 46 -1.77 -5.74 7.35
C GLN A 46 -2.09 -4.41 8.06
N LYS A 47 -3.18 -3.73 7.67
CA LYS A 47 -3.59 -2.42 8.19
C LYS A 47 -2.52 -1.34 7.99
N PHE A 48 -1.73 -1.45 6.93
CA PHE A 48 -0.75 -0.43 6.54
C PHE A 48 -1.40 0.78 5.87
N VAL A 49 -2.58 0.59 5.28
CA VAL A 49 -3.40 1.67 4.73
C VAL A 49 -4.78 1.68 5.35
N ALA A 50 -5.41 2.85 5.34
CA ALA A 50 -6.80 3.02 5.73
C ALA A 50 -7.54 3.82 4.65
N ARG A 51 -8.79 3.41 4.38
CA ARG A 51 -9.69 4.12 3.46
C ARG A 51 -10.72 4.93 4.26
N LYS A 52 -10.79 6.23 4.02
CA LYS A 52 -11.78 7.17 4.57
C LYS A 52 -12.62 7.72 3.42
N GLY A 53 -13.78 7.12 3.18
CA GLY A 53 -14.61 7.47 2.02
C GLY A 53 -13.88 7.15 0.71
N PRO A 54 -13.63 8.12 -0.18
CA PRO A 54 -12.89 7.87 -1.43
C PRO A 54 -11.37 7.95 -1.25
N VAL A 55 -10.87 8.42 -0.10
CA VAL A 55 -9.43 8.67 0.11
C VAL A 55 -8.77 7.50 0.81
N VAL A 56 -7.55 7.18 0.40
CA VAL A 56 -6.65 6.18 0.99
C VAL A 56 -5.43 6.90 1.57
N GLU A 57 -5.08 6.56 2.79
CA GLU A 57 -3.94 7.10 3.53
C GLU A 57 -3.08 5.97 4.11
N VAL A 58 -1.78 6.22 4.27
CA VAL A 58 -0.89 5.33 5.03
C VAL A 58 -1.19 5.49 6.52
N THR A 59 -1.34 4.38 7.24
CA THR A 59 -1.54 4.39 8.69
C THR A 59 -0.22 4.57 9.42
N PRO A 60 -0.23 4.90 10.73
CA PRO A 60 1.00 4.90 11.53
C PRO A 60 1.76 3.58 11.47
N ARG A 61 1.07 2.44 11.39
CA ARG A 61 1.68 1.12 11.23
C ARG A 61 2.36 0.98 9.87
N GLY A 62 1.73 1.47 8.80
CA GLY A 62 2.33 1.48 7.46
C GLY A 62 3.59 2.35 7.39
N HIS A 63 3.58 3.52 8.04
CA HIS A 63 4.77 4.36 8.16
C HIS A 63 5.90 3.68 8.96
N ALA A 64 5.57 3.00 10.06
CA ALA A 64 6.55 2.25 10.84
C ALA A 64 7.17 1.10 10.04
N PHE A 65 6.35 0.37 9.26
CA PHE A 65 6.83 -0.67 8.36
C PHE A 65 7.77 -0.09 7.29
N LEU A 66 7.40 1.04 6.67
CA LEU A 66 8.20 1.71 5.66
C LEU A 66 9.55 2.19 6.22
N ALA A 67 9.57 2.77 7.41
CA ALA A 67 10.78 3.24 8.09
C ALA A 67 11.73 2.11 8.51
N GLY A 68 11.22 0.89 8.66
CA GLY A 68 12.03 -0.30 8.98
C GLY A 68 12.86 -0.86 7.83
N ALA A 69 12.72 -0.35 6.60
CA ALA A 69 13.65 -0.67 5.52
C ALA A 69 14.98 0.05 5.73
N ARG A 70 16.07 -0.71 5.88
CA ARG A 70 17.42 -0.17 5.67
C ARG A 70 17.54 0.17 4.18
N LEU A 71 17.76 1.46 3.87
CA LEU A 71 18.14 1.96 2.54
C LEU A 71 19.34 1.20 1.97
#